data_AF-A0A7Z9W7W7-F1
#
_entry.id   AF-A0A7Z9W7W7-F1
#
_cell.length_a   1.000
_cell.length_b   1.000
_cell.length_c   1.000
_cell.angle_alpha   90.00
_cell.angle_beta   90.00
_cell.angle_gamma   90.00
#
_symmetry.space_group_name_H-M   'P 1'
#
loop_
_entity.id
_entity.type
_entity.pdbx_description
1 polymer ?
#
loop_
_entity_poly.entity_id
_entity_poly.type
_entity_poly.pdbx_seq_one_letter_code
_entity_poly.pdbx_strand_id
1 'polypeptide(L)' 'MNVSTECFTEMTGVMSALASELCDDRLLSLLEGGYDLKGLADSVEAHLEKLTEAVPRA' A
#
# COMPACT_ATOMS: atom_id res chain seq x y z
N MET A 1 -9.52 15.94 -1.80
CA MET A 1 -9.98 14.58 -1.41
C MET A 1 -9.85 14.45 0.10
N ASN A 2 -10.59 13.54 0.73
CA ASN A 2 -10.49 13.29 2.17
C ASN A 2 -10.17 11.80 2.42
N VAL A 3 -8.98 11.39 1.96
CA VAL A 3 -8.48 10.02 2.10
C VAL A 3 -7.65 9.95 3.37
N SER A 4 -8.00 9.04 4.29
CA SER A 4 -7.26 8.84 5.53
C SER A 4 -6.08 7.88 5.34
N THR A 5 -5.17 7.84 6.31
CA THR A 5 -4.10 6.84 6.39
C THR A 5 -4.64 5.41 6.29
N GLU A 6 -5.73 5.09 6.98
CA GLU A 6 -6.37 3.78 6.94
C GLU A 6 -6.87 3.40 5.54
N CYS A 7 -7.32 4.38 4.73
CA CYS A 7 -7.67 4.09 3.34
C CYS A 7 -6.47 3.57 2.54
N PHE A 8 -5.24 4.02 2.83
CA PHE A 8 -4.05 3.50 2.15
C PHE A 8 -3.76 2.05 2.51
N THR A 9 -3.99 1.63 3.76
CA THR A 9 -3.97 0.22 4.17
C THR A 9 -4.97 -0.59 3.34
N GLU A 10 -6.24 -0.16 3.29
CA GLU A 10 -7.30 -0.88 2.57
C GLU A 10 -7.04 -0.97 1.07
N MET A 11 -6.63 0.14 0.44
CA MET A 11 -6.27 0.17 -0.98
C MET A 11 -5.11 -0.78 -1.29
N THR A 12 -4.11 -0.86 -0.41
CA THR A 12 -3.00 -1.80 -0.54
C THR A 12 -3.49 -3.24 -0.45
N GLY A 13 -4.36 -3.55 0.50
CA GLY A 13 -4.95 -4.87 0.65
C GLY A 13 -5.70 -5.32 -0.61
N VAL A 14 -6.53 -4.44 -1.18
CA VAL A 14 -7.24 -4.71 -2.45
C VAL A 14 -6.26 -4.97 -3.59
N MET A 15 -5.23 -4.14 -3.75
CA MET A 15 -4.26 -4.32 -4.83
C MET A 15 -3.42 -5.59 -4.67
N SER A 16 -3.00 -5.93 -3.46
CA SER A 16 -2.28 -7.17 -3.17
C SER A 16 -3.14 -8.41 -3.45
N ALA A 17 -4.43 -8.38 -3.07
CA ALA A 17 -5.34 -9.49 -3.36
C ALA A 17 -5.53 -9.69 -4.88
N LEU A 18 -5.70 -8.60 -5.64
CA LEU A 18 -5.79 -8.66 -7.10
C LEU A 18 -4.48 -9.15 -7.74
N ALA A 19 -3.32 -8.74 -7.22
CA ALA A 19 -2.03 -9.22 -7.71
C ALA A 19 -1.85 -10.72 -7.45
N SER A 20 -2.35 -11.23 -6.32
CA SER A 20 -2.37 -12.66 -6.01
C SER A 20 -3.26 -13.44 -6.99
N GLU A 21 -4.46 -12.92 -7.26
CA GLU A 21 -5.42 -13.57 -8.17
C GLU A 21 -4.97 -13.54 -9.65
N LEU A 22 -4.36 -12.43 -10.10
CA LEU A 22 -4.21 -12.14 -11.53
C LEU A 22 -2.75 -12.06 -12.00
N CYS A 23 -1.79 -11.95 -11.09
CA CYS A 23 -0.41 -11.54 -11.42
C CYS A 23 0.68 -12.41 -10.76
N ASP A 24 0.37 -13.60 -10.25
CA ASP A 24 1.28 -14.46 -9.48
C ASP A 24 2.00 -13.69 -8.35
N ASP A 25 1.22 -12.97 -7.54
CA ASP A 25 1.69 -12.14 -6.42
C ASP A 25 2.65 -11.00 -6.80
N ARG A 26 2.79 -10.68 -8.10
CA ARG A 26 3.66 -9.58 -8.55
C ARG A 26 2.95 -8.23 -8.46
N LEU A 27 3.41 -7.38 -7.54
CA LEU A 27 2.99 -5.98 -7.40
C LEU A 27 4.21 -5.07 -7.21
N LEU A 28 4.29 -4.00 -8.00
CA LEU A 28 5.28 -2.93 -7.84
C LEU A 28 4.55 -1.63 -7.51
N SER A 29 4.85 -1.07 -6.33
CA SER A 29 4.35 0.24 -5.90
C SER A 29 5.47 1.28 -6.03
N LEU A 30 5.15 2.45 -6.60
CA LEU A 30 6.07 3.57 -6.78
C LEU A 30 5.53 4.80 -6.02
N LEU A 31 6.38 5.40 -5.20
CA LEU A 31 6.05 6.65 -4.52
C LEU A 31 6.11 7.81 -5.50
N GLU A 32 4.98 8.50 -5.68
CA GLU A 32 4.87 9.67 -6.55
C GLU A 32 4.96 10.96 -5.73
N GLY A 33 3.81 11.50 -5.31
CA GLY A 33 3.72 12.80 -4.63
C GLY A 33 2.95 12.75 -3.31
N GLY A 34 2.93 13.89 -2.65
CA GLY A 34 2.27 14.12 -1.38
C GLY A 34 2.88 15.34 -0.72
N TYR A 35 2.09 16.41 -0.55
CA TYR A 35 2.61 17.71 -0.10
C TYR A 35 2.34 17.97 1.40
N ASP A 36 1.40 17.24 2.00
CA ASP A 36 1.32 17.11 3.45
C ASP A 36 2.34 16.05 3.88
N LEU A 37 3.50 16.49 4.38
CA LEU A 37 4.60 15.59 4.71
C LEU A 37 4.28 14.61 5.83
N LYS A 38 3.45 15.02 6.80
CA LYS A 38 3.04 14.14 7.90
C LYS A 38 2.03 13.12 7.40
N GLY A 39 1.00 13.57 6.69
CA GLY A 39 0.03 12.68 6.07
C GLY A 39 0.67 11.71 5.08
N LEU A 40 1.66 12.16 4.30
CA LEU A 40 2.41 11.32 3.37
C LEU A 40 3.20 10.24 4.11
N ALA A 41 3.98 10.62 5.14
CA ALA A 41 4.76 9.68 5.92
C ALA A 41 3.86 8.60 6.55
N ASP A 42 2.78 9.01 7.20
CA ASP A 42 1.85 8.09 7.87
C ASP A 42 1.17 7.15 6.87
N SER A 43 0.78 7.67 5.70
CA SER A 43 0.13 6.87 4.64
C SER A 43 1.08 5.90 3.95
N VAL A 44 2.35 6.29 3.76
CA VAL A 44 3.38 5.41 3.18
C VAL A 44 3.75 4.31 4.15
N GLU A 45 3.89 4.60 5.44
CA GLU A 45 4.13 3.60 6.47
C GLU A 45 3.02 2.54 6.48
N ALA A 46 1.76 2.99 6.56
CA ALA A 46 0.59 2.10 6.53
C ALA A 46 0.50 1.26 5.24
N HIS A 47 0.83 1.84 4.09
CA HIS A 47 0.95 1.12 2.81
C HIS A 47 2.03 0.03 2.86
N LEU A 48 3.22 0.34 3.36
CA LEU A 48 4.35 -0.59 3.42
C LEU A 48 4.13 -1.72 4.43
N GLU A 49 3.56 -1.42 5.60
CA GLU A 49 3.14 -2.44 6.57
C GLU A 49 2.22 -3.44 5.89
N LYS A 50 1.17 -2.96 5.21
CA LYS A 50 0.22 -3.85 4.54
C LYS A 50 0.84 -4.62 3.36
N LEU A 51 1.70 -3.97 2.58
CA LEU A 51 2.35 -4.60 1.42
C LEU A 51 3.29 -5.72 1.85
N THR A 52 3.98 -5.57 2.99
CA THR A 52 4.94 -6.55 3.49
C THR A 52 4.31 -7.71 4.27
N GLU A 53 3.04 -7.60 4.70
CA GLU A 53 2.26 -8.74 5.20
C GLU A 53 1.95 -9.77 4.09
N ALA A 54 1.75 -9.31 2.86
CA ALA A 54 1.37 -10.17 1.72
C ALA A 54 2.54 -11.02 1.19
N VAL A 55 3.77 -10.66 1.53
CA VAL A 55 4.98 -11.38 1.10
C VAL A 55 5.47 -12.23 2.29
N PRO A 56 5.52 -13.57 2.18
CA PRO A 56 6.13 -14.39 3.22
C PRO A 56 7.58 -13.93 3.45
N ARG A 57 7.95 -13.62 4.70
CA ARG A 57 9.35 -13.37 5.03
C ARG A 57 10.14 -14.65 4.74
N ALA A 58 11.08 -14.55 3.81
CA ALA A 58 12.10 -15.58 3.57
C ALA A 58 13.03 -15.73 4.78
#